data_AF-A0AAW0IQ76-F1
#
_entry.id   AF-A0AAW0IQ76-F1
#
_cell.length_a   1.000
_cell.length_b   1.000
_cell.length_c   1.000
_cell.angle_alpha   90.00
_cell.angle_beta   90.00
_cell.angle_gamma   90.00
#
_symmetry.space_group_name_H-M   'P 1'
#
loop_
_entity.id
_entity.type
_entity.pdbx_description
1 polymer ?
#
loop_
_entity_poly.entity_id
_entity_poly.type
_entity_poly.pdbx_seq_one_letter_code
_entity_poly.pdbx_strand_id
1 'polypeptide(L)'
;MQCSSSRRWAVRPLSHPNRVNKILLPQRLSFSSSSSSSSRTNIILKSQSESETHINTIIMEDEVSKQKQKQATSRSMEFLSSKPYVPPQWASHLNPIPSHIFSLAHLPTPIHKWNLPNLPNNTEVWLKRDDLSGMQLSGNKVRKLEFLMAEAVAQGADCVVTIGGIQSNHCRATAVAAKYLHLDCFLILRTSKVLVDKDPGLTGNLLVERLVGAHVHLISKEEYAKLGSVTLTNLLKEKLLNEGRRPYVIPVGGSNSLGTWGYIEAIREIEQQLQIGTSQIKFDDIAKGLGYAINTPEELKFVKEVASATGVVLDPVYSGKAAYGMIKDMTEHPKKWEGRKILFIHTGGLLGLFDKIEEMNSLVGNWSRMDVHEDIPRKDGIGKMF
;
A
#
# COMPACT_ATOMS: atom_id res chain seq x y z
N MET A 1 -48.06 -37.99 38.37
CA MET A 1 -48.10 -39.08 37.38
C MET A 1 -46.77 -39.15 36.66
N GLN A 2 -46.09 -40.29 36.78
CA GLN A 2 -44.84 -40.65 36.10
C GLN A 2 -45.07 -40.94 34.61
N CYS A 3 -44.08 -40.65 33.75
CA CYS A 3 -43.35 -41.56 32.84
C CYS A 3 -42.61 -40.71 31.78
N SER A 4 -41.27 -40.65 31.78
CA SER A 4 -40.32 -41.44 30.96
C SER A 4 -40.44 -41.14 29.44
N SER A 5 -39.39 -40.75 28.71
CA SER A 5 -38.19 -41.56 28.46
C SER A 5 -37.01 -40.73 27.89
N SER A 6 -35.82 -41.14 28.30
CA SER A 6 -34.50 -40.66 27.90
C SER A 6 -33.96 -41.42 26.68
N ARG A 7 -33.23 -40.75 25.78
CA ARG A 7 -32.17 -41.38 24.98
C ARG A 7 -30.90 -40.54 24.99
N ARG A 8 -29.87 -41.10 25.64
CA ARG A 8 -28.46 -40.73 25.49
C ARG A 8 -27.95 -41.21 24.13
N TRP A 9 -27.14 -40.42 23.46
CA TRP A 9 -26.15 -40.93 22.52
C TRP A 9 -24.76 -40.54 23.01
N ALA A 10 -23.94 -41.55 23.20
CA ALA A 10 -22.58 -41.49 23.71
C ALA A 10 -21.63 -40.92 22.65
N VAL A 11 -20.73 -40.06 23.11
CA VAL A 11 -19.58 -39.54 22.37
C VAL A 11 -18.54 -40.65 22.21
N ARG A 12 -18.08 -40.91 20.98
CA ARG A 12 -16.80 -41.56 20.70
C ARG A 12 -15.86 -40.56 20.01
N PRO A 13 -14.56 -40.52 20.37
CA PRO A 13 -13.60 -39.60 19.77
C PRO A 13 -13.12 -40.16 18.43
N LEU A 14 -13.14 -39.33 17.39
CA LEU A 14 -12.53 -39.67 16.10
C LEU A 14 -11.09 -39.17 16.06
N SER A 15 -10.22 -40.15 15.85
CA SER A 15 -8.79 -40.12 15.64
C SER A 15 -8.34 -39.26 14.44
N HIS A 16 -7.25 -38.53 14.61
CA HIS A 16 -6.41 -38.02 13.52
C HIS A 16 -5.94 -39.15 12.59
N PRO A 17 -5.76 -38.84 11.29
CA PRO A 17 -4.39 -38.89 10.81
C PRO A 17 -4.01 -37.72 9.89
N ASN A 18 -2.78 -37.25 10.13
CA ASN A 18 -2.00 -36.31 9.31
C ASN A 18 -1.90 -36.74 7.84
N ARG A 19 -2.31 -35.85 6.92
CA ARG A 19 -1.72 -35.73 5.57
C ARG A 19 -1.79 -34.27 5.13
N VAL A 20 -0.81 -33.48 5.57
CA VAL A 20 -0.49 -32.19 4.93
C VAL A 20 0.52 -32.49 3.84
N ASN A 21 0.15 -32.21 2.59
CA ASN A 21 1.06 -32.28 1.46
C ASN A 21 2.24 -31.33 1.71
N LYS A 22 3.43 -31.91 1.88
CA LYS A 22 4.70 -31.17 1.91
C LYS A 22 4.87 -30.45 0.57
N ILE A 23 5.09 -29.15 0.65
CA ILE A 23 5.59 -28.32 -0.43
C ILE A 23 6.97 -28.85 -0.82
N LEU A 24 7.07 -29.48 -1.99
CA LEU A 24 8.33 -29.89 -2.60
C LEU A 24 8.85 -28.72 -3.44
N LEU A 25 9.98 -28.14 -3.03
CA LEU A 25 10.78 -27.22 -3.84
C LEU A 25 11.52 -28.03 -4.93
N PRO A 26 11.53 -27.62 -6.20
CA PRO A 26 12.32 -28.30 -7.21
C PRO A 26 13.82 -28.05 -7.02
N GLN A 27 14.60 -29.13 -7.07
CA GLN A 27 16.06 -29.13 -7.07
C GLN A 27 16.61 -28.44 -8.33
N ARG A 28 17.73 -27.73 -8.18
CA ARG A 28 18.45 -27.04 -9.26
C ARG A 28 18.90 -28.04 -10.33
N LEU A 29 18.48 -27.81 -11.58
CA LEU A 29 19.09 -28.44 -12.75
C LEU A 29 20.42 -27.75 -13.06
N SER A 30 21.49 -28.53 -13.08
CA SER A 30 22.82 -28.17 -13.56
C SER A 30 22.85 -28.21 -15.09
N PHE A 31 23.27 -27.13 -15.73
CA PHE A 31 23.58 -27.10 -17.15
C PHE A 31 25.05 -27.46 -17.36
N SER A 32 25.31 -28.51 -18.14
CA SER A 32 26.63 -28.84 -18.68
C SER A 32 26.90 -28.01 -19.93
N SER A 33 28.10 -27.42 -19.99
CA SER A 33 28.62 -26.73 -21.16
C SER A 33 29.23 -27.72 -22.15
N SER A 34 28.78 -27.70 -23.40
CA SER A 34 29.50 -28.30 -24.52
C SER A 34 29.89 -27.22 -25.52
N SER A 35 31.19 -27.09 -25.69
CA SER A 35 31.88 -26.29 -26.69
C SER A 35 31.79 -26.97 -28.06
N SER A 36 31.47 -26.22 -29.12
CA SER A 36 31.91 -26.59 -30.47
C SER A 36 32.23 -25.34 -31.29
N SER A 37 33.34 -25.47 -32.01
CA SER A 37 34.08 -24.45 -32.75
C SER A 37 33.78 -24.49 -34.25
N SER A 38 34.18 -23.40 -34.93
CA SER A 38 34.33 -23.25 -36.40
C SER A 38 33.02 -22.92 -37.14
N SER A 39 32.94 -22.04 -38.14
CA SER A 39 33.95 -21.49 -39.06
C SER A 39 33.51 -20.10 -39.55
N ARG A 40 34.47 -19.18 -39.73
CA ARG A 40 34.31 -17.92 -40.48
C ARG A 40 34.68 -18.17 -41.94
N THR A 41 33.82 -17.86 -42.90
CA THR A 41 34.18 -17.04 -44.09
C THR A 41 32.94 -16.61 -44.90
N ASN A 42 32.96 -15.34 -45.32
CA ASN A 42 32.28 -14.73 -46.47
C ASN A 42 30.76 -14.64 -46.52
N ILE A 43 30.19 -13.49 -46.07
CA ILE A 43 29.35 -12.61 -46.90
C ILE A 43 29.54 -11.16 -46.40
N ILE A 44 30.47 -10.42 -46.99
CA ILE A 44 30.51 -8.95 -46.97
C ILE A 44 29.82 -8.53 -48.26
N LEU A 45 28.61 -7.95 -48.14
CA LEU A 45 27.93 -7.04 -49.09
C LEU A 45 26.43 -6.99 -48.72
N LYS A 46 26.12 -6.46 -47.53
CA LYS A 46 24.78 -5.97 -47.14
C LYS A 46 24.78 -5.01 -45.93
N SER A 47 25.95 -4.52 -45.50
CA SER A 47 26.14 -3.91 -44.17
C SER A 47 25.98 -2.39 -44.11
N GLN A 48 25.59 -1.68 -45.19
CA GLN A 48 25.42 -0.23 -45.12
C GLN A 48 23.98 0.18 -44.74
N SER A 49 22.94 -0.48 -45.27
CA SER A 49 21.55 -0.13 -44.93
C SER A 49 21.09 -0.61 -43.54
N GLU A 50 21.66 -1.72 -43.04
CA GLU A 50 21.38 -2.23 -41.68
C GLU A 50 22.11 -1.42 -40.59
N SER A 51 23.24 -0.80 -40.93
CA SER A 51 23.99 0.05 -40.01
C SER A 51 23.32 1.40 -39.77
N GLU A 52 22.74 2.02 -40.80
CA GLU A 52 22.00 3.28 -40.67
C GLU A 52 20.68 3.10 -39.90
N THR A 53 19.99 1.96 -40.09
CA THR A 53 18.79 1.65 -39.30
C THR A 53 19.13 1.39 -37.85
N HIS A 54 20.19 0.65 -37.54
CA HIS A 54 20.65 0.46 -36.15
C HIS A 54 21.14 1.75 -35.49
N ILE A 55 21.86 2.62 -36.21
CA ILE A 55 22.31 3.91 -35.67
C ILE A 55 21.11 4.82 -35.40
N ASN A 56 20.13 4.89 -36.31
CA ASN A 56 18.91 5.67 -36.10
C ASN A 56 18.05 5.12 -34.94
N THR A 57 17.98 3.80 -34.75
CA THR A 57 17.32 3.19 -33.58
C THR A 57 18.03 3.55 -32.28
N ILE A 58 19.37 3.48 -32.24
CA ILE A 58 20.18 3.84 -31.06
C ILE A 58 20.03 5.33 -30.73
N ILE A 59 20.05 6.21 -31.75
CA ILE A 59 19.85 7.65 -31.55
C ILE A 59 18.44 7.95 -31.03
N MET A 60 17.41 7.28 -31.57
CA MET A 60 16.04 7.42 -31.07
C MET A 60 15.90 6.90 -29.62
N GLU A 61 16.53 5.78 -29.28
CA GLU A 61 16.53 5.25 -27.91
C GLU A 61 17.27 6.19 -26.94
N ASP A 62 18.38 6.78 -27.36
CA ASP A 62 19.13 7.78 -26.60
C ASP A 62 18.37 9.10 -26.42
N GLU A 63 17.64 9.56 -27.44
CA GLU A 63 16.80 10.76 -27.35
C GLU A 63 15.58 10.53 -26.46
N VAL A 64 14.93 9.38 -26.55
CA VAL A 64 13.83 8.98 -25.66
C VAL A 64 14.33 8.82 -24.22
N SER A 65 15.52 8.26 -24.02
CA SER A 65 16.18 8.14 -22.72
C SER A 65 16.49 9.51 -22.11
N LYS A 66 17.09 10.41 -22.91
CA LYS A 66 17.39 11.80 -22.50
C LYS A 66 16.12 12.60 -22.21
N GLN A 67 15.04 12.44 -22.99
CA GLN A 67 13.75 13.07 -22.72
C GLN A 67 13.10 12.54 -21.43
N LYS A 68 13.10 11.22 -21.21
CA LYS A 68 12.63 10.60 -19.96
C LYS A 68 13.42 11.09 -18.76
N GLN A 69 14.74 11.21 -18.90
CA GLN A 69 15.62 11.69 -17.83
C GLN A 69 15.39 13.17 -17.53
N LYS A 70 15.20 14.01 -18.57
CA LYS A 70 14.88 15.44 -18.43
C LYS A 70 13.50 15.66 -17.79
N GLN A 71 12.51 14.84 -18.14
CA GLN A 71 11.16 14.87 -17.57
C GLN A 71 11.16 14.39 -16.11
N ALA A 72 11.94 13.36 -15.77
CA ALA A 72 12.11 12.90 -14.39
C ALA A 72 12.78 13.96 -13.50
N THR A 73 13.82 14.64 -14.00
CA THR A 73 14.49 15.74 -13.27
C THR A 73 13.62 16.98 -13.10
N SER A 74 12.74 17.29 -14.06
CA SER A 74 11.76 18.38 -13.91
C SER A 74 10.76 18.07 -12.80
N ARG A 75 10.28 16.82 -12.75
CA ARG A 75 9.23 16.40 -11.80
C ARG A 75 9.73 16.36 -10.35
N SER A 76 11.02 16.11 -10.12
CA SER A 76 11.60 16.15 -8.76
C SER A 76 11.75 17.58 -8.21
N MET A 77 11.84 18.60 -9.06
CA MET A 77 11.88 20.01 -8.63
C MET A 77 10.49 20.59 -8.32
N GLU A 78 9.41 19.88 -8.67
CA GLU A 78 8.02 20.29 -8.41
C GLU A 78 7.50 19.88 -7.03
N PHE A 79 8.24 19.11 -6.23
CA PHE A 79 7.77 18.68 -4.92
C PHE A 79 7.46 19.88 -4.00
N LEU A 80 6.36 19.80 -3.24
CA LEU A 80 5.82 20.90 -2.40
C LEU A 80 5.37 22.16 -3.17
N SER A 81 5.04 22.02 -4.46
CA SER A 81 4.45 23.11 -5.24
C SER A 81 2.94 22.93 -5.43
N SER A 82 2.20 24.05 -5.48
CA SER A 82 0.82 24.08 -5.97
C SER A 82 0.82 24.33 -7.47
N LYS A 83 -0.04 23.64 -8.21
CA LYS A 83 -0.22 23.87 -9.65
C LYS A 83 -1.70 23.82 -10.04
N PRO A 84 -2.09 24.55 -11.10
CA PRO A 84 -3.41 24.41 -11.70
C PRO A 84 -3.66 22.94 -12.09
N TYR A 85 -4.89 22.48 -11.86
CA TYR A 85 -5.30 21.12 -12.19
C TYR A 85 -6.14 21.09 -13.47
N VAL A 86 -5.82 20.13 -14.34
CA VAL A 86 -6.60 19.81 -15.54
C VAL A 86 -6.95 18.32 -15.49
N PRO A 87 -8.24 17.96 -15.50
CA PRO A 87 -8.65 16.56 -15.40
C PRO A 87 -8.34 15.78 -16.68
N PRO A 88 -8.22 14.43 -16.62
CA PRO A 88 -8.17 13.62 -17.82
C PRO A 88 -9.45 13.80 -18.65
N GLN A 89 -9.33 13.68 -19.97
CA GLN A 89 -10.43 13.91 -20.92
C GLN A 89 -11.68 13.08 -20.58
N TRP A 90 -11.52 11.83 -20.17
CA TRP A 90 -12.64 10.97 -19.80
C TRP A 90 -13.33 11.39 -18.49
N ALA A 91 -12.69 12.21 -17.65
CA ALA A 91 -13.23 12.74 -16.39
C ALA A 91 -13.67 14.21 -16.48
N SER A 92 -13.50 14.89 -17.62
CA SER A 92 -13.75 16.33 -17.74
C SER A 92 -15.22 16.73 -17.59
N HIS A 93 -16.14 15.76 -17.62
CA HIS A 93 -17.57 15.96 -17.40
C HIS A 93 -17.96 15.92 -15.91
N LEU A 94 -17.06 15.47 -15.03
CA LEU A 94 -17.30 15.40 -13.59
C LEU A 94 -17.23 16.80 -12.97
N ASN A 95 -18.10 17.07 -12.00
CA ASN A 95 -18.19 18.36 -11.35
C ASN A 95 -18.31 18.23 -9.81
N PRO A 96 -17.76 19.17 -9.03
CA PRO A 96 -16.88 20.25 -9.48
C PRO A 96 -15.47 19.74 -9.81
N ILE A 97 -14.83 20.35 -10.82
CA ILE A 97 -13.43 20.11 -11.16
C ILE A 97 -12.54 20.90 -10.18
N PRO A 98 -11.55 20.27 -9.52
CA PRO A 98 -10.61 20.98 -8.67
C PRO A 98 -9.81 21.98 -9.49
N SER A 99 -9.61 23.18 -8.96
CA SER A 99 -8.82 24.19 -9.66
C SER A 99 -7.31 23.95 -9.53
N HIS A 100 -6.87 23.31 -8.45
CA HIS A 100 -5.46 23.14 -8.10
C HIS A 100 -5.18 21.79 -7.46
N ILE A 101 -3.90 21.41 -7.48
CA ILE A 101 -3.34 20.22 -6.83
C ILE A 101 -1.96 20.58 -6.24
N PHE A 102 -1.64 20.06 -5.06
CA PHE A 102 -0.27 20.10 -4.54
C PHE A 102 0.52 18.87 -4.97
N SER A 103 1.81 19.03 -5.26
CA SER A 103 2.72 17.90 -5.42
C SER A 103 3.22 17.43 -4.05
N LEU A 104 2.63 16.35 -3.54
CA LEU A 104 3.01 15.70 -2.28
C LEU A 104 3.42 14.24 -2.50
N ALA A 105 3.08 13.63 -3.63
CA ALA A 105 3.42 12.24 -3.93
C ALA A 105 4.66 12.12 -4.84
N HIS A 106 5.43 11.05 -4.65
CA HIS A 106 6.45 10.61 -5.60
C HIS A 106 5.78 9.78 -6.71
N LEU A 107 5.50 10.43 -7.84
CA LEU A 107 4.80 9.85 -8.97
C LEU A 107 5.63 9.89 -10.26
N PRO A 108 5.45 8.93 -11.19
CA PRO A 108 4.50 7.82 -11.12
C PRO A 108 5.01 6.69 -10.21
N THR A 109 4.12 5.98 -9.53
CA THR A 109 4.52 4.81 -8.73
C THR A 109 4.78 3.59 -9.63
N PRO A 110 5.73 2.70 -9.29
CA PRO A 110 6.08 1.57 -10.16
C PRO A 110 4.92 0.59 -10.41
N ILE A 111 4.91 -0.02 -11.60
CA ILE A 111 4.17 -1.25 -11.89
C ILE A 111 5.18 -2.35 -12.20
N HIS A 112 5.08 -3.49 -11.54
CA HIS A 112 5.93 -4.64 -11.82
C HIS A 112 5.18 -5.96 -11.63
N LYS A 113 5.68 -7.05 -12.22
CA LYS A 113 5.09 -8.37 -12.04
C LYS A 113 5.16 -8.80 -10.57
N TRP A 114 4.10 -9.42 -10.08
CA TRP A 114 4.05 -10.03 -8.75
C TRP A 114 4.11 -11.56 -8.90
N ASN A 115 5.26 -12.13 -8.58
CA ASN A 115 5.53 -13.57 -8.76
C ASN A 115 4.84 -14.40 -7.66
N LEU A 116 3.51 -14.43 -7.68
CA LEU A 116 2.70 -15.24 -6.78
C LEU A 116 2.75 -16.73 -7.21
N PRO A 117 2.91 -17.66 -6.26
CA PRO A 117 2.89 -19.09 -6.57
C PRO A 117 1.45 -19.57 -6.84
N ASN A 118 1.32 -20.71 -7.53
CA ASN A 118 0.07 -21.46 -7.71
C ASN A 118 -1.09 -20.67 -8.36
N LEU A 119 -0.78 -19.77 -9.30
CA LEU A 119 -1.80 -19.08 -10.08
C LEU A 119 -2.49 -20.04 -11.08
N PRO A 120 -3.75 -19.76 -11.49
CA PRO A 120 -4.40 -20.50 -12.57
C PRO A 120 -3.64 -20.42 -13.89
N ASN A 121 -3.98 -21.32 -14.81
CA ASN A 121 -3.27 -21.45 -16.09
C ASN A 121 -3.26 -20.14 -16.89
N ASN A 122 -2.08 -19.75 -17.37
CA ASN A 122 -1.85 -18.52 -18.14
C ASN A 122 -2.32 -17.24 -17.43
N THR A 123 -2.43 -17.26 -16.10
CA THR A 123 -2.80 -16.09 -15.30
C THR A 123 -1.54 -15.34 -14.83
N GLU A 124 -1.56 -14.01 -14.96
CA GLU A 124 -0.50 -13.14 -14.44
C GLU A 124 -1.06 -12.15 -13.44
N VAL A 125 -0.33 -11.93 -12.34
CA VAL A 125 -0.61 -10.85 -11.40
C VAL A 125 0.53 -9.84 -11.43
N TRP A 126 0.15 -8.57 -11.52
CA TRP A 126 1.01 -7.39 -11.53
C TRP A 126 0.67 -6.54 -10.32
N LEU A 127 1.62 -5.72 -9.88
CA LEU A 127 1.52 -4.90 -8.68
C LEU A 127 1.74 -3.43 -9.02
N LYS A 128 0.72 -2.60 -8.75
CA LYS A 128 0.84 -1.15 -8.71
C LYS A 128 1.29 -0.74 -7.31
N ARG A 129 2.51 -0.20 -7.21
CA ARG A 129 3.20 0.10 -5.94
C ARG A 129 2.81 1.44 -5.35
N ASP A 130 1.52 1.64 -5.10
CA ASP A 130 1.02 2.86 -4.48
C ASP A 130 1.55 3.09 -3.06
N ASP A 131 2.01 2.02 -2.39
CA ASP A 131 2.77 2.03 -1.16
C ASP A 131 4.11 2.78 -1.24
N LEU A 132 4.64 2.99 -2.45
CA LEU A 132 5.88 3.72 -2.72
C LEU A 132 5.66 5.18 -3.13
N SER A 133 4.47 5.74 -2.89
CA SER A 133 4.11 7.11 -3.27
C SER A 133 4.70 8.19 -2.35
N GLY A 134 5.41 7.82 -1.28
CA GLY A 134 6.03 8.78 -0.35
C GLY A 134 5.15 9.15 0.85
N MET A 135 5.34 10.34 1.41
CA MET A 135 4.68 10.95 2.60
C MET A 135 4.73 10.06 3.85
N GLN A 136 5.94 9.97 4.39
CA GLN A 136 6.43 9.18 5.54
C GLN A 136 5.74 7.81 5.67
N LEU A 137 5.80 7.12 4.52
CA LEU A 137 5.36 5.78 4.13
C LEU A 137 3.86 5.66 3.83
N SER A 138 3.27 6.75 3.36
CA SER A 138 1.92 6.81 2.81
C SER A 138 1.82 5.90 1.59
N GLY A 139 0.71 5.18 1.53
CA GLY A 139 0.24 4.55 0.32
C GLY A 139 -0.80 5.42 -0.36
N ASN A 140 -2.02 4.92 -0.50
CA ASN A 140 -3.01 5.62 -1.32
C ASN A 140 -3.53 6.98 -0.82
N LYS A 141 -3.21 7.37 0.42
CA LYS A 141 -3.76 8.57 1.04
C LYS A 141 -3.15 9.84 0.47
N VAL A 142 -1.85 9.83 0.14
CA VAL A 142 -1.19 11.02 -0.43
C VAL A 142 -1.89 11.51 -1.69
N ARG A 143 -2.32 10.62 -2.58
CA ARG A 143 -3.03 10.98 -3.81
C ARG A 143 -4.28 11.81 -3.55
N LYS A 144 -5.03 11.48 -2.50
CA LYS A 144 -6.22 12.25 -2.09
C LYS A 144 -5.84 13.57 -1.45
N LEU A 145 -4.80 13.54 -0.62
CA LEU A 145 -4.33 14.70 0.15
C LEU A 145 -3.73 15.79 -0.75
N GLU A 146 -3.18 15.44 -1.92
CA GLU A 146 -2.73 16.42 -2.92
C GLU A 146 -3.85 17.42 -3.30
N PHE A 147 -5.11 16.97 -3.37
CA PHE A 147 -6.27 17.83 -3.65
C PHE A 147 -6.86 18.45 -2.38
N LEU A 148 -7.03 17.66 -1.33
CA LEU A 148 -7.64 18.12 -0.07
C LEU A 148 -6.81 19.23 0.58
N MET A 149 -5.48 19.10 0.56
CA MET A 149 -4.59 20.13 1.09
C MET A 149 -4.53 21.37 0.19
N ALA A 150 -4.71 21.20 -1.13
CA ALA A 150 -4.81 22.35 -2.04
C ALA A 150 -6.02 23.21 -1.70
N GLU A 151 -7.16 22.59 -1.43
CA GLU A 151 -8.35 23.31 -0.98
C GLU A 151 -8.17 23.92 0.42
N ALA A 152 -7.59 23.19 1.38
CA ALA A 152 -7.35 23.70 2.72
C ALA A 152 -6.49 24.98 2.73
N VAL A 153 -5.38 24.98 1.97
CA VAL A 153 -4.52 26.15 1.83
C VAL A 153 -5.22 27.28 1.09
N ALA A 154 -5.96 26.99 0.02
CA ALA A 154 -6.72 28.01 -0.74
C ALA A 154 -7.81 28.70 0.11
N GLN A 155 -8.38 27.98 1.09
CA GLN A 155 -9.34 28.55 2.05
C GLN A 155 -8.67 29.30 3.21
N GLY A 156 -7.33 29.39 3.22
CA GLY A 156 -6.58 30.11 4.25
C GLY A 156 -6.56 29.41 5.61
N ALA A 157 -6.75 28.09 5.64
CA ALA A 157 -6.67 27.31 6.87
C ALA A 157 -5.29 27.46 7.53
N ASP A 158 -5.25 27.46 8.86
CA ASP A 158 -3.99 27.36 9.63
C ASP A 158 -3.82 26.00 10.30
N CYS A 159 -4.87 25.18 10.31
CA CYS A 159 -4.83 23.82 10.81
C CYS A 159 -5.82 22.92 10.08
N VAL A 160 -5.55 21.62 10.15
CA VAL A 160 -6.47 20.58 9.65
C VAL A 160 -6.94 19.68 10.78
N VAL A 161 -8.18 19.21 10.67
CA VAL A 161 -8.79 18.26 11.61
C VAL A 161 -9.15 16.99 10.87
N THR A 162 -8.77 15.83 11.39
CA THR A 162 -9.27 14.55 10.88
C THR A 162 -9.39 13.49 11.97
N ILE A 163 -9.92 12.32 11.61
CA ILE A 163 -10.28 11.27 12.56
C ILE A 163 -10.02 9.87 11.98
N GLY A 164 -9.62 8.93 12.85
CA GLY A 164 -9.34 7.54 12.47
C GLY A 164 -9.10 6.62 13.67
N GLY A 165 -8.70 5.38 13.40
CA GLY A 165 -8.21 4.48 14.45
C GLY A 165 -6.81 4.84 14.93
N ILE A 166 -6.37 4.29 16.05
CA ILE A 166 -5.04 4.59 16.63
C ILE A 166 -3.85 4.29 15.68
N GLN A 167 -4.01 3.34 14.76
CA GLN A 167 -3.03 3.01 13.71
C GLN A 167 -3.50 3.47 12.31
N SER A 168 -4.18 4.62 12.23
CA SER A 168 -4.75 5.12 10.98
C SER A 168 -3.67 5.62 10.01
N ASN A 169 -3.52 4.92 8.88
CA ASN A 169 -2.68 5.39 7.77
C ASN A 169 -3.10 6.78 7.26
N HIS A 170 -4.40 7.09 7.32
CA HIS A 170 -4.95 8.38 6.91
C HIS A 170 -4.54 9.51 7.86
N CYS A 171 -4.60 9.28 9.17
CA CYS A 171 -4.25 10.30 10.16
C CYS A 171 -2.77 10.66 10.06
N ARG A 172 -1.90 9.63 10.02
CA ARG A 172 -0.46 9.81 9.79
C ARG A 172 -0.14 10.52 8.49
N ALA A 173 -0.75 10.13 7.37
CA ALA A 173 -0.53 10.82 6.09
C ALA A 173 -0.98 12.28 6.13
N THR A 174 -2.12 12.56 6.79
CA THR A 174 -2.66 13.92 6.96
C THR A 174 -1.73 14.79 7.80
N ALA A 175 -1.24 14.27 8.93
CA ALA A 175 -0.34 14.99 9.83
C ALA A 175 0.97 15.38 9.13
N VAL A 176 1.53 14.45 8.38
CA VAL A 176 2.73 14.67 7.57
C VAL A 176 2.49 15.73 6.50
N ALA A 177 1.42 15.59 5.72
CA ALA A 177 1.06 16.54 4.66
C ALA A 177 0.78 17.94 5.21
N ALA A 178 0.11 18.05 6.36
CA ALA A 178 -0.12 19.31 7.05
C ALA A 178 1.22 19.99 7.40
N LYS A 179 2.17 19.23 7.95
CA LYS A 179 3.46 19.80 8.35
C LYS A 179 4.31 20.26 7.18
N TYR A 180 4.27 19.55 6.04
CA TYR A 180 4.90 20.01 4.80
C TYR A 180 4.39 21.36 4.31
N LEU A 181 3.13 21.67 4.60
CA LEU A 181 2.46 22.90 4.16
C LEU A 181 2.33 23.94 5.29
N HIS A 182 3.09 23.77 6.37
CA HIS A 182 3.09 24.66 7.52
C HIS A 182 1.72 24.82 8.21
N LEU A 183 0.89 23.78 8.18
CA LEU A 183 -0.37 23.70 8.91
C LEU A 183 -0.20 22.88 10.19
N ASP A 184 -0.88 23.28 11.27
CA ASP A 184 -1.04 22.41 12.44
C ASP A 184 -2.01 21.26 12.12
N CYS A 185 -1.85 20.13 12.79
CA CYS A 185 -2.73 18.98 12.60
C CYS A 185 -3.34 18.51 13.92
N PHE A 186 -4.68 18.43 13.95
CA PHE A 186 -5.45 17.91 15.06
C PHE A 186 -6.10 16.58 14.65
N LEU A 187 -5.76 15.54 15.40
CA LEU A 187 -6.19 14.16 15.14
C LEU A 187 -7.12 13.70 16.25
N ILE A 188 -8.26 13.14 15.86
CA ILE A 188 -9.10 12.36 16.78
C ILE A 188 -8.80 10.88 16.52
N LEU A 189 -8.24 10.17 17.52
CA LEU A 189 -7.81 8.78 17.38
C LEU A 189 -8.63 7.85 18.27
N ARG A 190 -9.24 6.85 17.64
CA ARG A 190 -10.10 5.87 18.31
C ARG A 190 -9.27 4.72 18.89
N THR A 191 -9.44 4.48 20.18
CA THR A 191 -8.83 3.38 20.96
C THR A 191 -9.88 2.65 21.81
N SER A 192 -9.46 1.66 22.60
CA SER A 192 -10.35 0.94 23.52
C SER A 192 -10.76 1.78 24.72
N LYS A 193 -11.94 1.51 25.31
CA LYS A 193 -12.42 2.20 26.52
C LYS A 193 -11.44 2.16 27.69
N VAL A 194 -10.63 1.11 27.82
CA VAL A 194 -9.65 0.97 28.92
C VAL A 194 -8.35 1.74 28.70
N LEU A 195 -8.10 2.22 27.47
CA LEU A 195 -6.89 2.94 27.07
C LEU A 195 -7.16 4.42 26.72
N VAL A 196 -8.42 4.86 26.63
CA VAL A 196 -8.77 6.21 26.16
C VAL A 196 -8.21 7.33 27.04
N ASP A 197 -8.13 7.09 28.35
CA ASP A 197 -7.62 8.05 29.34
C ASP A 197 -6.12 7.84 29.68
N LYS A 198 -5.36 7.14 28.82
CA LYS A 198 -3.94 6.81 29.03
C LYS A 198 -3.09 7.24 27.84
N ASP A 199 -1.78 7.42 28.05
CA ASP A 199 -0.85 7.61 26.93
C ASP A 199 -0.86 6.35 26.04
N PRO A 200 -1.21 6.47 24.74
CA PRO A 200 -1.33 5.33 23.83
C PRO A 200 0.03 4.80 23.35
N GLY A 201 1.15 5.39 23.79
CA GLY A 201 2.50 4.98 23.45
C GLY A 201 3.03 5.60 22.16
N LEU A 202 4.01 4.92 21.56
CA LEU A 202 4.85 5.43 20.47
C LEU A 202 5.16 4.33 19.44
N THR A 203 4.12 3.74 18.86
CA THR A 203 4.24 2.59 17.95
C THR A 203 3.60 2.87 16.59
N GLY A 204 4.21 2.35 15.51
CA GLY A 204 3.65 2.42 14.16
C GLY A 204 3.33 3.85 13.69
N ASN A 205 2.12 4.05 13.18
CA ASN A 205 1.64 5.34 12.66
C ASN A 205 1.67 6.45 13.73
N LEU A 206 1.30 6.12 14.97
CA LEU A 206 1.21 7.07 16.09
C LEU A 206 2.55 7.72 16.42
N LEU A 207 3.66 6.97 16.29
CA LEU A 207 5.00 7.53 16.47
C LEU A 207 5.27 8.66 15.45
N VAL A 208 4.94 8.41 14.18
CA VAL A 208 5.13 9.40 13.11
C VAL A 208 4.25 10.62 13.34
N GLU A 209 2.99 10.43 13.71
CA GLU A 209 2.04 11.51 14.04
C GLU A 209 2.59 12.43 15.15
N ARG A 210 3.12 11.85 16.23
CA ARG A 210 3.72 12.62 17.33
C ARG A 210 5.03 13.30 16.93
N LEU A 211 5.88 12.64 16.13
CA LEU A 211 7.15 13.22 15.65
C LEU A 211 6.93 14.47 14.80
N VAL A 212 5.90 14.50 13.96
CA VAL A 212 5.58 15.70 13.15
C VAL A 212 4.81 16.76 13.93
N GLY A 213 4.52 16.51 15.21
CA GLY A 213 3.89 17.46 16.13
C GLY A 213 2.37 17.52 16.03
N ALA A 214 1.69 16.44 15.63
CA ALA A 214 0.23 16.43 15.62
C ALA A 214 -0.36 16.45 17.04
N HIS A 215 -1.45 17.20 17.21
CA HIS A 215 -2.25 17.21 18.44
C HIS A 215 -3.20 16.02 18.45
N VAL A 216 -3.04 15.11 19.40
CA VAL A 216 -3.81 13.86 19.47
C VAL A 216 -4.89 13.94 20.55
N HIS A 217 -6.14 13.72 20.15
CA HIS A 217 -7.30 13.58 21.02
C HIS A 217 -7.80 12.14 20.96
N LEU A 218 -7.79 11.44 22.09
CA LEU A 218 -8.28 10.07 22.17
C LEU A 218 -9.80 10.03 22.38
N ILE A 219 -10.43 9.05 21.74
CA ILE A 219 -11.82 8.67 21.99
C ILE A 219 -11.95 7.14 22.04
N SER A 220 -12.96 6.65 22.74
CA SER A 220 -13.28 5.22 22.77
C SER A 220 -14.00 4.78 21.49
N LYS A 221 -13.99 3.46 21.24
CA LYS A 221 -14.73 2.87 20.13
C LYS A 221 -16.23 3.09 20.26
N GLU A 222 -16.73 3.08 21.49
CA GLU A 222 -18.13 3.24 21.85
C GLU A 222 -18.61 4.68 21.61
N GLU A 223 -17.81 5.69 21.99
CA GLU A 223 -18.10 7.10 21.71
C GLU A 223 -18.13 7.37 20.20
N TYR A 224 -17.15 6.82 19.46
CA TYR A 224 -17.14 6.92 18.00
C TYR A 224 -18.40 6.29 17.39
N ALA A 225 -18.80 5.11 17.85
CA ALA A 225 -19.99 4.42 17.36
C ALA A 225 -21.28 5.20 17.66
N LYS A 226 -21.35 5.88 18.81
CA LYS A 226 -22.51 6.66 19.23
C LYS A 226 -22.64 7.99 18.48
N LEU A 227 -21.54 8.74 18.33
CA LEU A 227 -21.57 10.11 17.81
C LEU A 227 -21.28 10.21 16.31
N GLY A 228 -20.49 9.28 15.78
CA GLY A 228 -20.01 9.30 14.40
C GLY A 228 -18.91 10.34 14.16
N SER A 229 -18.19 10.15 13.04
CA SER A 229 -17.02 10.97 12.70
C SER A 229 -17.36 12.44 12.48
N VAL A 230 -18.46 12.73 11.76
CA VAL A 230 -18.87 14.10 11.40
C VAL A 230 -19.10 14.95 12.65
N THR A 231 -19.90 14.44 13.59
CA THR A 231 -20.19 15.13 14.86
C THR A 231 -18.91 15.40 15.64
N LEU A 232 -18.05 14.38 15.78
CA LEU A 232 -16.80 14.50 16.54
C LEU A 232 -15.84 15.52 15.92
N THR A 233 -15.67 15.52 14.60
CA THR A 233 -14.83 16.51 13.92
C THR A 233 -15.42 17.91 14.00
N ASN A 234 -16.75 18.06 13.97
CA ASN A 234 -17.41 19.35 14.13
C ASN A 234 -17.24 19.90 15.55
N LEU A 235 -17.35 19.06 16.58
CA LEU A 235 -17.11 19.50 17.96
C LEU A 235 -15.69 20.06 18.15
N LEU A 236 -14.68 19.38 17.59
CA LEU A 236 -13.30 19.88 17.65
C LEU A 236 -13.10 21.13 16.79
N LYS A 237 -13.73 21.19 15.60
CA LYS A 237 -13.73 22.37 14.73
C LYS A 237 -14.28 23.59 15.47
N GLU A 238 -15.46 23.49 16.09
CA GLU A 238 -16.08 24.60 16.83
C GLU A 238 -15.22 25.06 18.01
N LYS A 239 -14.59 24.12 18.72
CA LYS A 239 -13.61 24.46 19.77
C LYS A 239 -12.45 25.28 19.21
N LEU A 240 -11.84 24.84 18.11
CA LEU A 240 -10.70 25.54 17.49
C LEU A 240 -11.10 26.92 16.93
N LEU A 241 -12.31 27.06 16.38
CA LEU A 241 -12.85 28.36 15.96
C LEU A 241 -12.97 29.33 17.14
N ASN A 242 -13.46 28.86 18.29
CA ASN A 242 -13.54 29.66 19.51
C ASN A 242 -12.16 30.05 20.08
N GLU A 243 -11.12 29.30 19.74
CA GLU A 243 -9.71 29.60 20.05
C GLU A 243 -9.05 30.51 18.98
N GLY A 244 -9.82 31.01 18.00
CA GLY A 244 -9.35 31.92 16.95
C GLY A 244 -8.59 31.24 15.81
N ARG A 245 -8.65 29.90 15.71
CA ARG A 245 -8.02 29.13 14.63
C ARG A 245 -8.89 29.08 13.38
N ARG A 246 -8.31 28.65 12.26
CA ARG A 246 -9.01 28.43 10.98
C ARG A 246 -8.91 26.96 10.56
N PRO A 247 -9.72 26.06 11.16
CA PRO A 247 -9.67 24.63 10.89
C PRO A 247 -10.34 24.23 9.58
N TYR A 248 -9.64 23.42 8.77
CA TYR A 248 -10.21 22.67 7.65
C TYR A 248 -10.43 21.20 8.03
N VAL A 249 -11.64 20.68 7.89
CA VAL A 249 -11.98 19.31 8.28
C VAL A 249 -11.79 18.36 7.09
N ILE A 250 -10.92 17.37 7.25
CA ILE A 250 -10.75 16.27 6.29
C ILE A 250 -11.55 15.06 6.81
N PRO A 251 -12.53 14.54 6.06
CA PRO A 251 -13.33 13.40 6.49
C PRO A 251 -12.48 12.12 6.61
N VAL A 252 -13.01 11.12 7.32
CA VAL A 252 -12.34 9.82 7.53
C VAL A 252 -11.82 9.26 6.20
N GLY A 253 -10.51 9.00 6.14
CA GLY A 253 -9.87 8.41 4.97
C GLY A 253 -9.74 9.35 3.75
N GLY A 254 -10.06 10.64 3.90
CA GLY A 254 -10.12 11.62 2.81
C GLY A 254 -11.17 11.23 1.77
N SER A 255 -12.20 10.50 2.17
CA SER A 255 -13.18 9.90 1.27
C SER A 255 -14.35 10.86 1.04
N ASN A 256 -14.16 11.81 0.14
CA ASN A 256 -15.20 12.71 -0.38
C ASN A 256 -15.04 12.88 -1.90
N SER A 257 -15.88 13.71 -2.50
CA SER A 257 -15.81 14.03 -3.94
C SER A 257 -14.44 14.58 -4.34
N LEU A 258 -13.91 15.55 -3.59
CA LEU A 258 -12.60 16.16 -3.88
C LEU A 258 -11.45 15.14 -3.82
N GLY A 259 -11.36 14.35 -2.75
CA GLY A 259 -10.32 13.34 -2.59
C GLY A 259 -10.37 12.21 -3.64
N THR A 260 -11.52 12.01 -4.30
CA THR A 260 -11.67 11.02 -5.38
C THR A 260 -10.83 11.38 -6.61
N TRP A 261 -10.58 12.68 -6.85
CA TRP A 261 -9.71 13.14 -7.94
C TRP A 261 -8.28 12.59 -7.83
N GLY A 262 -7.80 12.32 -6.62
CA GLY A 262 -6.52 11.62 -6.40
C GLY A 262 -6.43 10.26 -7.08
N TYR A 263 -7.53 9.50 -7.12
CA TYR A 263 -7.57 8.20 -7.79
C TYR A 263 -7.97 8.29 -9.26
N ILE A 264 -8.68 9.34 -9.68
CA ILE A 264 -8.81 9.66 -11.11
C ILE A 264 -7.42 9.86 -11.72
N GLU A 265 -6.54 10.57 -11.02
CA GLU A 265 -5.13 10.72 -11.40
C GLU A 265 -4.35 9.40 -11.36
N ALA A 266 -4.63 8.52 -10.39
CA ALA A 266 -4.03 7.19 -10.37
C ALA A 266 -4.43 6.35 -11.59
N ILE A 267 -5.68 6.42 -12.03
CA ILE A 267 -6.14 5.72 -13.24
C ILE A 267 -5.49 6.32 -14.49
N ARG A 268 -5.44 7.66 -14.61
CA ARG A 268 -4.72 8.34 -15.70
C ARG A 268 -3.25 7.92 -15.76
N GLU A 269 -2.60 7.82 -14.61
CA GLU A 269 -1.22 7.36 -14.48
C GLU A 269 -1.06 5.90 -14.93
N ILE A 270 -1.98 5.01 -14.55
CA ILE A 270 -1.98 3.60 -14.97
C ILE A 270 -2.20 3.47 -16.49
N GLU A 271 -3.15 4.21 -17.07
CA GLU A 271 -3.38 4.26 -18.53
C GLU A 271 -2.11 4.64 -19.28
N GLN A 272 -1.40 5.68 -18.80
CA GLN A 272 -0.14 6.14 -19.39
C GLN A 272 0.98 5.10 -19.26
N GLN A 273 1.10 4.44 -18.10
CA GLN A 273 2.13 3.42 -17.87
C GLN A 273 1.91 2.14 -18.68
N LEU A 274 0.64 1.73 -18.83
CA LEU A 274 0.27 0.52 -19.55
C LEU A 274 0.04 0.77 -21.05
N GLN A 275 -0.05 2.03 -21.47
CA GLN A 275 -0.40 2.44 -22.83
C GLN A 275 -1.75 1.86 -23.27
N ILE A 276 -2.72 1.82 -22.36
CA ILE A 276 -4.09 1.32 -22.59
C ILE A 276 -5.12 2.42 -22.31
N GLY A 277 -6.30 2.32 -22.92
CA GLY A 277 -7.45 3.15 -22.56
C GLY A 277 -8.33 2.50 -21.47
N THR A 278 -9.04 3.32 -20.70
CA THR A 278 -9.96 2.93 -19.60
C THR A 278 -11.01 1.90 -19.99
N SER A 279 -11.48 1.88 -21.24
CA SER A 279 -12.46 0.90 -21.73
C SER A 279 -11.95 -0.55 -21.68
N GLN A 280 -10.65 -0.75 -21.52
CA GLN A 280 -10.02 -2.07 -21.41
C GLN A 280 -9.81 -2.53 -19.95
N ILE A 281 -10.08 -1.65 -18.97
CA ILE A 281 -9.91 -1.95 -17.54
C ILE A 281 -11.24 -2.46 -16.97
N LYS A 282 -11.23 -3.68 -16.43
CA LYS A 282 -12.35 -4.24 -15.66
C LYS A 282 -12.03 -4.15 -14.18
N PHE A 283 -12.95 -3.60 -13.40
CA PHE A 283 -12.84 -3.56 -11.95
C PHE A 283 -13.59 -4.74 -11.35
N ASP A 284 -12.89 -5.54 -10.55
CA ASP A 284 -13.47 -6.59 -9.72
C ASP A 284 -13.38 -6.14 -8.25
N ASP A 285 -14.49 -6.21 -7.50
CA ASP A 285 -14.54 -5.90 -6.06
C ASP A 285 -14.79 -7.20 -5.29
N ILE A 286 -13.71 -7.82 -4.79
CA ILE A 286 -13.73 -9.24 -4.37
C ILE A 286 -13.59 -9.42 -2.85
N ALA A 287 -13.30 -8.39 -2.05
CA ALA A 287 -12.91 -8.61 -0.65
C ALA A 287 -13.53 -7.65 0.38
N LYS A 288 -14.46 -8.16 1.18
CA LYS A 288 -14.82 -7.63 2.50
C LYS A 288 -14.61 -8.74 3.55
N GLY A 289 -13.69 -8.53 4.49
CA GLY A 289 -13.47 -9.43 5.64
C GLY A 289 -14.51 -9.24 6.76
N LEU A 290 -14.26 -9.78 7.96
CA LEU A 290 -15.18 -9.74 9.11
C LEU A 290 -15.52 -8.33 9.65
N GLY A 291 -14.74 -7.33 9.26
CA GLY A 291 -14.88 -5.95 9.71
C GLY A 291 -13.56 -5.18 9.69
N TYR A 292 -13.62 -3.90 10.06
CA TYR A 292 -12.45 -3.02 10.11
C TYR A 292 -11.44 -3.48 11.17
N ALA A 293 -10.18 -3.72 10.78
CA ALA A 293 -9.07 -4.15 11.65
C ALA A 293 -9.30 -5.44 12.47
N ILE A 294 -10.32 -6.23 12.12
CA ILE A 294 -10.57 -7.56 12.67
C ILE A 294 -10.03 -8.58 11.67
N ASN A 295 -9.12 -9.45 12.12
CA ASN A 295 -8.48 -10.43 11.26
C ASN A 295 -8.81 -11.86 11.66
N THR A 296 -8.89 -12.76 10.67
CA THR A 296 -8.88 -14.20 10.95
C THR A 296 -7.43 -14.72 11.03
N PRO A 297 -7.17 -15.84 11.73
CA PRO A 297 -5.85 -16.48 11.72
C PRO A 297 -5.33 -16.79 10.31
N GLU A 298 -6.24 -17.15 9.38
CA GLU A 298 -5.90 -17.45 7.98
C GLU A 298 -5.44 -16.20 7.23
N GLU A 299 -6.07 -15.05 7.45
CA GLU A 299 -5.65 -13.78 6.85
C GLU A 299 -4.23 -13.39 7.32
N LEU A 300 -3.94 -13.52 8.62
CA LEU A 300 -2.61 -13.21 9.17
C LEU A 300 -1.54 -14.20 8.65
N LYS A 301 -1.89 -15.49 8.57
CA LYS A 301 -1.03 -16.51 7.99
C LYS A 301 -0.73 -16.23 6.52
N PHE A 302 -1.74 -15.86 5.74
CA PHE A 302 -1.58 -15.48 4.34
C PHE A 302 -0.62 -14.29 4.17
N VAL A 303 -0.77 -13.23 4.98
CA VAL A 303 0.14 -12.07 4.94
C VAL A 303 1.59 -12.51 5.17
N LYS A 304 1.84 -13.38 6.14
CA LYS A 304 3.17 -13.94 6.41
C LYS A 304 3.69 -14.78 5.23
N GLU A 305 2.85 -15.63 4.65
CA GLU A 305 3.21 -16.53 3.55
C GLU A 305 3.57 -15.75 2.27
N VAL A 306 2.74 -14.78 1.89
CA VAL A 306 2.99 -13.92 0.73
C VAL A 306 4.26 -13.09 0.90
N ALA A 307 4.48 -12.53 2.10
CA ALA A 307 5.71 -11.80 2.40
C ALA A 307 6.94 -12.71 2.26
N SER A 308 6.88 -13.92 2.83
CA SER A 308 7.98 -14.89 2.77
C SER A 308 8.27 -15.39 1.35
N ALA A 309 7.22 -15.50 0.51
CA ALA A 309 7.34 -16.04 -0.84
C ALA A 309 7.76 -15.00 -1.88
N THR A 310 7.38 -13.72 -1.69
CA THR A 310 7.51 -12.69 -2.73
C THR A 310 8.33 -11.47 -2.34
N GLY A 311 8.63 -11.30 -1.05
CA GLY A 311 9.23 -10.08 -0.51
C GLY A 311 8.29 -8.87 -0.44
N VAL A 312 7.04 -9.01 -0.89
CA VAL A 312 6.01 -7.98 -0.78
C VAL A 312 5.29 -8.12 0.55
N VAL A 313 5.45 -7.14 1.43
CA VAL A 313 4.82 -7.12 2.76
C VAL A 313 3.52 -6.33 2.70
N LEU A 314 2.41 -6.99 3.00
CA LEU A 314 1.08 -6.38 3.02
C LEU A 314 0.66 -6.08 4.45
N ASP A 315 -0.13 -5.03 4.63
CA ASP A 315 -0.74 -4.74 5.93
C ASP A 315 -1.96 -5.66 6.17
N PRO A 316 -2.20 -6.12 7.40
CA PRO A 316 -3.27 -7.05 7.70
C PRO A 316 -4.66 -6.39 7.70
N VAL A 317 -4.75 -5.05 7.78
CA VAL A 317 -6.03 -4.35 7.90
C VAL A 317 -6.67 -4.10 6.53
N TYR A 318 -5.87 -3.82 5.50
CA TYR A 318 -6.34 -3.46 4.16
C TYR A 318 -5.78 -4.36 3.05
N SER A 319 -4.54 -4.12 2.63
CA SER A 319 -3.94 -4.72 1.45
C SER A 319 -3.80 -6.24 1.55
N GLY A 320 -3.54 -6.75 2.75
CA GLY A 320 -3.51 -8.18 3.05
C GLY A 320 -4.87 -8.84 2.85
N LYS A 321 -5.95 -8.21 3.30
CA LYS A 321 -7.33 -8.73 3.09
C LYS A 321 -7.75 -8.70 1.63
N ALA A 322 -7.43 -7.62 0.93
CA ALA A 322 -7.72 -7.50 -0.49
C ALA A 322 -7.00 -8.58 -1.30
N ALA A 323 -5.70 -8.78 -1.04
CA ALA A 323 -4.92 -9.83 -1.70
C ALA A 323 -5.39 -11.23 -1.29
N TYR A 324 -5.74 -11.44 -0.02
CA TYR A 324 -6.26 -12.72 0.47
C TYR A 324 -7.57 -13.07 -0.25
N GLY A 325 -8.52 -12.14 -0.32
CA GLY A 325 -9.78 -12.35 -1.03
C GLY A 325 -9.58 -12.63 -2.52
N MET A 326 -8.68 -11.89 -3.18
CA MET A 326 -8.32 -12.14 -4.58
C MET A 326 -7.77 -13.56 -4.78
N ILE A 327 -6.81 -13.99 -3.95
CA ILE A 327 -6.18 -15.31 -4.09
C ILE A 327 -7.14 -16.44 -3.71
N LYS A 328 -8.00 -16.21 -2.72
CA LYS A 328 -9.06 -17.14 -2.35
C LYS A 328 -10.04 -17.34 -3.50
N ASP A 329 -10.54 -16.28 -4.13
CA ASP A 329 -11.45 -16.37 -5.28
C ASP A 329 -10.77 -17.03 -6.50
N MET A 330 -9.48 -16.74 -6.73
CA MET A 330 -8.67 -17.44 -7.75
C MET A 330 -8.56 -18.94 -7.49
N THR A 331 -8.43 -19.33 -6.22
CA THR A 331 -8.30 -20.73 -5.81
C THR A 331 -9.63 -21.47 -5.89
N GLU A 332 -10.73 -20.83 -5.47
CA GLU A 332 -12.09 -21.42 -5.47
C GLU A 332 -12.71 -21.46 -6.89
N HIS A 333 -12.33 -20.51 -7.76
CA HIS A 333 -12.91 -20.36 -9.09
C HIS A 333 -11.83 -20.22 -10.20
N PRO A 334 -10.90 -21.16 -10.36
CA PRO A 334 -9.73 -21.00 -11.23
C PRO A 334 -10.08 -20.68 -12.70
N LYS A 335 -11.10 -21.35 -13.25
CA LYS A 335 -11.59 -21.11 -14.63
C LYS A 335 -12.02 -19.66 -14.89
N LYS A 336 -12.47 -18.94 -13.87
CA LYS A 336 -12.84 -17.52 -13.98
C LYS A 336 -11.62 -16.67 -14.36
N TRP A 337 -10.42 -17.08 -13.92
CA TRP A 337 -9.19 -16.30 -13.95
C TRP A 337 -8.17 -16.75 -14.98
N GLU A 338 -8.34 -17.92 -15.59
CA GLU A 338 -7.46 -18.45 -16.63
C GLU A 338 -7.25 -17.44 -17.77
N GLY A 339 -5.99 -17.27 -18.18
CA GLY A 339 -5.61 -16.33 -19.24
C GLY A 339 -5.69 -14.84 -18.90
N ARG A 340 -6.09 -14.47 -17.67
CA ARG A 340 -6.21 -13.06 -17.27
C ARG A 340 -4.87 -12.46 -16.84
N LYS A 341 -4.73 -11.16 -17.10
CA LYS A 341 -3.69 -10.31 -16.48
C LYS A 341 -4.35 -9.39 -15.46
N ILE A 342 -3.94 -9.48 -14.21
CA ILE A 342 -4.54 -8.77 -13.08
C ILE A 342 -3.55 -7.71 -12.59
N LEU A 343 -4.01 -6.49 -12.37
CA LEU A 343 -3.24 -5.46 -11.68
C LEU A 343 -3.78 -5.27 -10.26
N PHE A 344 -3.03 -5.73 -9.26
CA PHE A 344 -3.33 -5.47 -7.86
C PHE A 344 -2.75 -4.13 -7.43
N ILE A 345 -3.55 -3.29 -6.75
CA ILE A 345 -3.09 -2.00 -6.24
C ILE A 345 -2.68 -2.14 -4.77
N HIS A 346 -1.37 -2.10 -4.51
CA HIS A 346 -0.86 -2.09 -3.16
C HIS A 346 -1.04 -0.69 -2.56
N THR A 347 -2.07 -0.53 -1.74
CA THR A 347 -2.46 0.78 -1.18
C THR A 347 -1.64 1.24 0.03
N GLY A 348 -0.49 0.60 0.28
CA GLY A 348 0.38 0.83 1.44
C GLY A 348 -0.15 0.22 2.74
N GLY A 349 0.18 0.87 3.85
CA GLY A 349 -0.33 0.52 5.17
C GLY A 349 0.67 -0.18 6.10
N LEU A 350 1.95 -0.26 5.73
CA LEU A 350 2.97 -1.05 6.43
C LEU A 350 3.04 -0.77 7.95
N LEU A 351 2.97 0.50 8.37
CA LEU A 351 2.97 0.86 9.79
C LEU A 351 1.70 0.40 10.55
N GLY A 352 0.64 0.01 9.85
CA GLY A 352 -0.53 -0.63 10.42
C GLY A 352 -0.26 -2.05 10.95
N LEU A 353 0.84 -2.71 10.54
CA LEU A 353 1.26 -4.01 11.10
C LEU A 353 1.46 -3.96 12.62
N PHE A 354 1.81 -2.79 13.15
CA PHE A 354 2.04 -2.60 14.58
C PHE A 354 0.77 -2.79 15.41
N ASP A 355 -0.42 -2.70 14.79
CA ASP A 355 -1.70 -3.04 15.44
C ASP A 355 -1.88 -4.54 15.69
N LYS A 356 -1.03 -5.38 15.08
CA LYS A 356 -1.14 -6.86 15.05
C LYS A 356 0.09 -7.60 15.53
N ILE A 357 0.99 -6.93 16.26
CA ILE A 357 2.24 -7.55 16.73
C ILE A 357 1.96 -8.78 17.60
N GLU A 358 1.03 -8.67 18.55
CA GLU A 358 0.72 -9.77 19.47
C GLU A 358 0.18 -10.98 18.71
N GLU A 359 -0.79 -10.79 17.80
CA GLU A 359 -1.35 -11.87 17.00
C GLU A 359 -0.31 -12.46 16.02
N MET A 360 0.58 -11.65 15.48
CA MET A 360 1.62 -12.09 14.52
C MET A 360 2.83 -12.74 15.20
N ASN A 361 3.08 -12.53 16.50
CA ASN A 361 4.27 -13.02 17.19
C ASN A 361 4.48 -14.54 17.00
N SER A 362 3.39 -15.31 17.03
CA SER A 362 3.41 -16.76 16.80
C SER A 362 3.81 -17.18 15.38
N LEU A 363 3.70 -16.28 14.39
CA LEU A 363 3.96 -16.53 12.97
C LEU A 363 5.35 -16.07 12.52
N VAL A 364 5.93 -15.06 13.19
CA VAL A 364 7.18 -14.40 12.76
C VAL A 364 8.28 -14.36 13.83
N GLY A 365 8.10 -14.99 14.98
CA GLY A 365 9.05 -14.99 16.10
C GLY A 365 10.33 -15.82 15.90
N ASN A 366 10.72 -16.13 14.67
CA ASN A 366 11.90 -16.96 14.39
C ASN A 366 13.18 -16.12 14.49
N TRP A 367 13.85 -16.19 15.63
CA TRP A 367 15.20 -15.63 15.82
C TRP A 367 15.98 -16.50 16.80
N SER A 368 17.31 -16.42 16.72
CA SER A 368 18.21 -17.02 17.70
C SER A 368 19.37 -16.07 17.97
N ARG A 369 19.84 -16.02 19.23
CA ARG A 369 21.11 -15.38 19.53
C ARG A 369 22.21 -16.16 18.81
N MET A 370 23.04 -15.47 18.05
CA MET A 370 24.28 -16.05 17.55
C MET A 370 25.23 -16.24 18.74
N ASP A 371 25.73 -17.45 18.92
CA ASP A 371 26.78 -17.72 19.88
C ASP A 371 28.09 -17.10 19.37
N VAL A 372 28.62 -16.15 20.12
CA VAL A 372 29.88 -15.46 19.81
C VAL A 372 30.82 -15.71 20.97
N HIS A 373 31.93 -16.41 20.71
CA HIS A 373 32.99 -16.62 21.70
C HIS A 373 33.82 -15.33 21.84
N GLU A 374 34.06 -14.91 23.08
CA GLU A 374 34.82 -13.68 23.39
C GLU A 374 36.28 -13.74 22.89
N ASP A 375 36.81 -14.95 22.66
CA ASP A 375 38.17 -15.19 22.21
C ASP A 375 38.38 -15.02 20.70
N ILE A 376 37.38 -14.60 19.92
CA ILE A 376 37.54 -14.39 18.47
C ILE A 376 38.22 -13.02 18.24
N PRO A 377 39.53 -12.98 17.92
CA PRO A 377 40.21 -11.71 17.74
C PRO A 377 39.72 -11.02 16.47
N ARG A 378 39.53 -9.70 16.54
CA ARG A 378 39.30 -8.88 15.36
C ARG A 378 40.57 -8.96 14.50
N LYS A 379 40.45 -9.43 13.25
CA LYS A 379 41.55 -9.31 12.28
C LYS A 379 41.62 -7.84 11.86
N ASP A 380 42.64 -7.14 12.34
CA ASP A 380 42.83 -5.72 12.10
C ASP A 380 42.86 -5.40 10.60
N GLY A 381 42.16 -4.33 10.19
CA GLY A 381 42.22 -3.75 8.84
C GLY A 381 40.98 -3.91 7.96
N ILE A 382 40.03 -4.81 8.26
CA ILE A 382 38.78 -4.96 7.48
C ILE A 382 37.58 -4.73 8.39
N GLY A 383 37.35 -3.46 8.71
CA GLY A 383 36.12 -3.06 9.35
C GLY A 383 35.99 -1.56 9.21
N LYS A 384 35.10 -1.10 8.32
CA LYS A 384 34.73 0.32 8.27
C LYS A 384 34.28 0.74 9.67
N MET A 385 35.01 1.67 10.27
CA MET A 385 34.41 2.58 11.25
C MET A 385 33.44 3.45 10.44
N PHE A 386 32.14 3.29 10.69
CA PHE A 386 31.13 4.26 10.27
C PHE A 386 30.81 5.16 11.45
#